data_AF-K2QS53-F1
#
_entry.id   AF-K2QS53-F1
#
_cell.length_a   1.000
_cell.length_b   1.000
_cell.length_c   1.000
_cell.angle_alpha   90.00
_cell.angle_beta   90.00
_cell.angle_gamma   90.00
#
_symmetry.space_group_name_H-M   'P 1'
#
loop_
_entity.id
_entity.type
_entity.pdbx_description
1 polymer ?
#
loop_
_entity_poly.entity_id
_entity_poly.type
_entity_poly.pdbx_seq_one_letter_code
_entity_poly.pdbx_strand_id
1 'polypeptide(L)'
;MFYFELEDIPVYRNGTYQCTGVIFCRMNLCKEARKAFYEDLRSPPSYFLIDGRPIRCVETIPRGLPLFRKRIESQAPEMDYQVSITVGGTQTFRYISGLPKTLKQLVACQKLDAPFGRVNHQSVGRQRVRRPGCRFGDDSSTDYVIRPVMDCFKRPVPS
;
A
#
# COMPACT_ATOMS: atom_id res chain seq x y z
N MET A 1 0.25 12.66 -3.81
CA MET A 1 0.35 11.81 -5.01
C MET A 1 0.25 10.34 -4.60
N PHE A 2 -0.47 9.53 -5.40
CA PHE A 2 -0.77 8.13 -5.08
C PHE A 2 0.43 7.21 -5.33
N TYR A 3 0.52 6.13 -4.58
CA TYR A 3 1.51 5.07 -4.76
C TYR A 3 0.92 3.71 -4.39
N PHE A 4 1.50 2.63 -4.91
CA PHE A 4 1.04 1.26 -4.70
C PHE A 4 2.09 0.45 -3.95
N GLU A 5 1.62 -0.32 -2.98
CA GLU A 5 2.43 -1.29 -2.23
C GLU A 5 1.75 -2.67 -2.27
N LEU A 6 2.54 -3.73 -2.26
CA LEU A 6 2.04 -5.10 -2.14
C LEU A 6 1.87 -5.41 -0.64
N GLU A 7 0.80 -6.13 -0.29
CA GLU A 7 0.60 -6.57 1.09
C GLU A 7 1.49 -7.77 1.44
N ASP A 8 1.77 -8.64 0.46
CA ASP A 8 2.59 -9.83 0.61
C ASP A 8 3.22 -10.26 -0.74
N ILE A 9 4.11 -11.26 -0.70
CA ILE A 9 4.69 -11.90 -1.88
C ILE A 9 3.57 -12.50 -2.73
N PRO A 10 3.51 -12.23 -4.05
CA PRO A 10 2.52 -12.85 -4.93
C PRO A 10 2.55 -14.37 -4.87
N VAL A 11 1.38 -14.99 -4.74
CA VAL A 11 1.25 -16.45 -4.60
C VAL A 11 0.78 -17.04 -5.92
N TYR A 12 1.50 -18.04 -6.43
CA TYR A 12 1.09 -18.76 -7.63
C TYR A 12 -0.07 -19.72 -7.31
N ARG A 13 -1.25 -19.47 -7.90
CA ARG A 13 -2.45 -20.31 -7.78
C ARG A 13 -3.22 -20.33 -9.10
N ASN A 14 -3.73 -21.51 -9.48
CA ASN A 14 -4.58 -21.68 -10.66
C ASN A 14 -3.95 -21.11 -11.96
N GLY A 15 -2.65 -21.33 -12.16
CA GLY A 15 -1.96 -20.89 -13.37
C GLY A 15 -1.57 -19.41 -13.39
N THR A 16 -1.85 -18.63 -12.34
CA THR A 16 -1.53 -17.20 -12.26
C THR A 16 -0.98 -16.80 -10.89
N TYR A 17 -0.25 -15.70 -10.83
CA TYR A 17 0.15 -15.07 -9.58
C TYR A 17 -0.98 -14.19 -9.07
N GLN A 18 -1.52 -14.56 -7.90
CA GLN A 18 -2.44 -13.71 -7.16
C GLN A 18 -1.63 -12.70 -6.36
N CYS A 19 -1.90 -11.42 -6.60
CA CYS A 19 -1.26 -10.34 -5.87
C CYS A 19 -2.32 -9.43 -5.24
N THR A 20 -2.08 -9.11 -3.99
CA THR A 20 -2.90 -8.17 -3.22
C THR A 20 -2.03 -6.99 -2.85
N GLY A 21 -2.54 -5.80 -3.10
CA GLY A 21 -1.84 -4.58 -2.77
C GLY A 21 -2.79 -3.47 -2.38
N VAL A 22 -2.19 -2.34 -2.01
CA VAL A 22 -2.90 -1.19 -1.50
C VAL A 22 -2.38 0.06 -2.19
N ILE A 23 -3.31 0.85 -2.70
CA ILE A 23 -3.05 2.20 -3.17
C ILE A 23 -3.23 3.16 -2.01
N PHE A 24 -2.19 3.93 -1.74
CA PHE A 24 -2.15 4.95 -0.70
C PHE A 24 -2.04 6.35 -1.31
N CYS A 25 -2.43 7.37 -0.55
CA CYS A 25 -2.14 8.77 -0.87
C CYS A 25 -1.15 9.37 0.14
N ARG A 26 -0.04 9.93 -0.35
CA ARG A 26 0.98 10.59 0.50
C ARG A 26 0.55 11.95 1.07
N MET A 27 -0.62 12.47 0.69
CA MET A 27 -1.03 13.81 1.12
C MET A 27 -1.54 13.74 2.56
N ASN A 28 -0.81 14.38 3.47
CA ASN A 28 -1.28 14.62 4.83
C ASN A 28 -2.31 15.76 4.80
N LEU A 29 -3.57 15.39 4.66
CA LEU A 29 -4.69 16.33 4.66
C LEU A 29 -5.34 16.40 6.04
N CYS A 30 -5.67 17.62 6.47
CA CYS A 30 -6.57 17.85 7.60
C CYS A 30 -7.95 17.22 7.31
N LYS A 31 -8.80 17.11 8.34
CA LYS A 31 -10.09 16.42 8.22
C LYS A 31 -10.98 17.02 7.14
N GLU A 32 -11.00 18.34 7.03
CA GLU A 32 -11.81 19.12 6.10
C GLU A 32 -11.30 18.95 4.66
N ALA A 33 -9.99 19.13 4.44
CA ALA A 33 -9.36 18.95 3.14
C ALA A 33 -9.46 17.49 2.66
N ARG A 34 -9.43 16.53 3.59
CA ARG A 34 -9.64 15.12 3.27
C ARG A 34 -11.06 14.86 2.80
N LYS A 35 -12.06 15.42 3.48
CA LYS A 35 -13.46 15.29 3.05
C LYS A 35 -13.64 15.87 1.65
N ALA A 36 -13.13 17.07 1.38
CA ALA A 36 -13.14 17.68 0.06
C ALA A 36 -12.46 16.77 -0.99
N PHE A 37 -11.27 16.25 -0.69
CA PHE A 37 -10.56 15.32 -1.56
C PHE A 37 -11.35 14.04 -1.87
N TYR A 38 -12.07 13.47 -0.91
CA TYR A 38 -12.93 12.31 -1.14
C TYR A 38 -14.16 12.65 -1.99
N GLU A 39 -14.75 13.83 -1.82
CA GLU A 39 -15.85 14.31 -2.67
C GLU A 39 -15.37 14.58 -4.10
N ASP A 40 -14.20 15.19 -4.26
CA ASP A 40 -13.57 15.44 -5.57
C ASP A 40 -13.27 14.13 -6.32
N LEU A 41 -12.80 13.10 -5.60
CA LEU A 41 -12.59 11.76 -6.18
C LEU A 41 -13.89 11.04 -6.52
N ARG A 42 -14.99 11.40 -5.86
CA ARG A 42 -16.31 10.83 -6.07
C ARG A 42 -17.03 11.49 -7.25
N SER A 43 -16.86 12.80 -7.44
CA SER A 43 -17.58 13.58 -8.45
C SER A 43 -16.67 14.66 -9.08
N PRO A 44 -16.23 14.50 -10.35
CA PRO A 44 -16.53 13.40 -11.27
C PRO A 44 -15.89 12.08 -10.82
N PRO A 45 -16.46 10.92 -11.22
CA PRO A 45 -15.97 9.64 -10.74
C PRO A 45 -14.54 9.43 -11.22
N SER A 46 -13.61 9.32 -10.28
CA SER A 46 -12.22 8.98 -10.55
C SER A 46 -12.02 7.46 -10.46
N TYR A 47 -11.17 6.94 -11.34
CA TYR A 47 -10.89 5.51 -11.47
C TYR A 47 -9.39 5.25 -11.50
N PHE A 48 -8.96 4.16 -10.87
CA PHE A 48 -7.68 3.54 -11.15
C PHE A 48 -7.87 2.54 -12.29
N LEU A 49 -7.11 2.68 -13.38
CA LEU A 49 -7.03 1.65 -14.40
C LEU A 49 -5.89 0.71 -14.03
N ILE A 50 -6.23 -0.56 -13.85
CA ILE A 50 -5.30 -1.64 -13.54
C ILE A 50 -5.44 -2.67 -14.64
N ASP A 51 -4.42 -2.80 -15.48
CA ASP A 51 -4.42 -3.70 -16.64
C ASP A 51 -5.66 -3.48 -17.54
N GLY A 52 -6.02 -2.20 -17.72
CA GLY A 52 -7.19 -1.78 -18.51
C GLY A 52 -8.54 -1.90 -17.80
N ARG A 53 -8.59 -2.42 -16.57
CA ARG A 53 -9.83 -2.54 -15.78
C ARG A 53 -10.02 -1.31 -14.88
N PRO A 54 -11.13 -0.55 -15.03
CA PRO A 54 -11.40 0.60 -14.18
C PRO A 54 -11.91 0.16 -12.80
N ILE A 55 -11.25 0.63 -11.75
CA ILE A 55 -11.63 0.45 -10.36
C ILE A 55 -11.89 1.81 -9.76
N ARG A 56 -13.08 2.04 -9.17
CA ARG A 56 -13.40 3.34 -8.56
C ARG A 56 -12.41 3.68 -7.44
N CYS A 57 -11.93 4.93 -7.44
CA CYS A 57 -11.04 5.43 -6.39
C CYS A 57 -11.73 5.43 -5.02
N VAL A 58 -12.97 5.90 -4.98
CA VAL A 58 -13.79 6.03 -3.76
C VAL A 58 -15.18 5.46 -4.04
N GLU A 59 -15.62 4.50 -3.23
CA GLU A 59 -17.00 4.00 -3.24
C GLU A 59 -17.80 4.60 -2.09
N THR A 60 -17.17 4.70 -0.91
CA THR A 60 -17.74 5.28 0.30
C THR A 60 -16.72 6.20 0.96
N ILE A 61 -17.21 7.32 1.49
CA ILE A 61 -16.39 8.30 2.20
C ILE A 61 -16.22 7.79 3.64
N PRO A 62 -15.00 7.42 4.07
CA PRO A 62 -14.79 6.94 5.42
C PRO A 62 -15.04 8.05 6.44
N ARG A 63 -15.79 7.74 7.50
CA ARG A 63 -16.01 8.66 8.63
C ARG A 63 -14.85 8.54 9.61
N GLY A 64 -13.68 9.13 9.31
CA GLY A 64 -12.57 9.21 10.26
C GLY A 64 -11.16 9.22 9.67
N LEU A 65 -10.18 9.00 10.55
CA LEU A 65 -8.82 8.58 10.19
C LEU A 65 -8.87 7.08 9.86
N PRO A 66 -8.43 6.68 8.67
CA PRO A 66 -7.05 6.91 8.23
C PRO A 66 -6.90 7.72 6.93
N LEU A 67 -5.64 7.84 6.47
CA LEU A 67 -5.29 8.33 5.13
C LEU A 67 -5.95 7.48 4.05
N PHE A 68 -6.06 8.02 2.84
CA PHE A 68 -6.64 7.30 1.70
C PHE A 68 -5.96 5.94 1.49
N ARG A 69 -6.76 4.88 1.52
CA ARG A 69 -6.34 3.49 1.36
C ARG A 69 -7.36 2.75 0.50
N LYS A 70 -6.93 2.22 -0.64
CA LYS A 70 -7.75 1.34 -1.50
C LYS A 70 -7.03 0.02 -1.70
N ARG A 71 -7.63 -1.07 -1.21
CA ARG A 71 -7.13 -2.43 -1.45
C ARG A 71 -7.49 -2.85 -2.87
N ILE A 72 -6.54 -3.49 -3.53
CA ILE A 72 -6.60 -3.97 -4.90
C ILE A 72 -6.20 -5.43 -4.92
N GLU A 73 -6.96 -6.22 -5.65
CA GLU A 73 -6.64 -7.61 -5.95
C GLU A 73 -6.49 -7.74 -7.47
N SER A 74 -5.34 -8.24 -7.89
CA SER A 74 -5.00 -8.39 -9.30
C SER A 74 -4.34 -9.75 -9.55
N GLN A 75 -4.43 -10.21 -10.79
CA GLN A 75 -3.84 -11.46 -11.23
C GLN A 75 -2.82 -11.15 -12.32
N ALA A 76 -1.64 -11.73 -12.19
CA ALA A 76 -0.58 -11.62 -13.18
C ALA A 76 -0.22 -13.01 -13.71
N PRO A 77 0.02 -13.19 -15.01
CA PRO A 77 0.46 -14.48 -15.55
C PRO A 77 1.84 -14.89 -15.02
N GLU A 78 2.74 -13.92 -14.84
CA GLU A 78 4.15 -14.16 -14.51
C GLU A 78 4.71 -13.12 -13.53
N MET A 79 5.83 -13.42 -12.87
CA MET A 79 6.50 -12.46 -11.96
C MET A 79 7.16 -11.29 -12.70
N ASP A 80 7.48 -11.46 -13.99
CA ASP A 80 8.01 -10.40 -14.84
C ASP A 80 6.89 -9.55 -15.46
N TYR A 81 5.62 -9.87 -15.16
CA TYR A 81 4.47 -9.08 -15.57
C TYR A 81 4.57 -7.64 -15.02
N GLN A 82 4.37 -6.68 -15.91
CA GLN A 82 4.45 -5.27 -15.60
C GLN A 82 3.12 -4.76 -15.06
N VAL A 83 3.08 -4.43 -13.78
CA VAL A 83 1.92 -3.80 -13.16
C VAL A 83 1.90 -2.32 -13.55
N SER A 84 0.81 -1.91 -14.19
CA SER A 84 0.57 -0.52 -14.56
C SER A 84 -0.73 -0.03 -13.90
N ILE A 85 -0.61 0.98 -13.05
CA ILE A 85 -1.78 1.63 -12.43
C ILE A 85 -1.75 3.10 -12.84
N THR A 86 -2.82 3.51 -13.51
CA THR A 86 -3.05 4.91 -13.86
C THR A 86 -4.27 5.43 -13.13
N VAL A 87 -4.28 6.72 -12.80
CA VAL A 87 -5.48 7.39 -12.28
C VAL A 87 -6.11 8.19 -13.42
N GLY A 88 -7.42 8.00 -13.61
CA GLY A 88 -8.26 8.69 -14.58
C GLY A 88 -9.42 9.41 -13.88
N GLY A 89 -9.82 10.56 -14.39
CA GLY A 89 -10.88 11.41 -13.80
C GLY A 89 -10.69 12.89 -14.10
N THR A 90 -9.44 13.32 -14.27
CA THR A 90 -9.06 14.72 -14.54
C THR A 90 -8.44 14.86 -15.93
N GLN A 91 -9.24 14.71 -16.99
CA GLN A 91 -8.92 14.94 -18.43
C GLN A 91 -7.67 14.23 -19.03
N THR A 92 -6.81 13.64 -18.20
CA THR A 92 -5.52 13.03 -18.54
C THR A 92 -5.31 11.83 -17.62
N PHE A 93 -4.81 10.74 -18.19
CA PHE A 93 -4.37 9.57 -17.42
C PHE A 93 -2.94 9.80 -16.96
N ARG A 94 -2.68 9.56 -15.67
CA ARG A 94 -1.31 9.64 -15.13
C ARG A 94 -0.98 8.38 -14.37
N TYR A 95 0.23 7.86 -14.59
CA TYR A 95 0.76 6.78 -13.75
C TYR A 95 0.87 7.25 -12.29
N ILE A 96 0.52 6.36 -11.37
CA ILE A 96 0.80 6.60 -9.96
C ILE A 96 2.31 6.49 -9.71
N SER A 97 2.78 7.08 -8.61
CA SER A 97 4.20 7.20 -8.34
C SER A 97 4.90 5.84 -8.26
N GLY A 98 5.96 5.69 -9.06
CA GLY A 98 6.83 4.51 -9.10
C GLY A 98 6.26 3.30 -9.84
N LEU A 99 5.24 3.50 -10.67
CA LEU A 99 4.83 2.57 -11.71
C LEU A 99 5.08 3.19 -13.10
N PRO A 100 5.22 2.39 -14.16
CA PRO A 100 5.07 0.93 -14.19
C PRO A 100 6.30 0.16 -13.67
N LYS A 101 6.08 -0.98 -13.01
CA LYS A 101 7.13 -1.88 -12.49
C LYS A 101 6.69 -3.33 -12.60
N THR A 102 7.64 -4.25 -12.71
CA THR A 102 7.32 -5.69 -12.66
C THR A 102 6.99 -6.12 -11.23
N LEU A 103 6.23 -7.21 -11.08
CA LEU A 103 5.96 -7.78 -9.74
C LEU A 103 7.27 -8.13 -9.02
N LYS A 104 8.25 -8.70 -9.74
CA LYS A 104 9.59 -8.97 -9.21
C LYS A 104 10.28 -7.70 -8.69
N GLN A 105 10.20 -6.59 -9.42
CA GLN A 105 10.75 -5.31 -8.98
C GLN A 105 10.01 -4.75 -7.76
N LEU A 106 8.68 -4.92 -7.68
CA LEU A 106 7.89 -4.49 -6.53
C LEU A 106 8.27 -5.27 -5.27
N VAL A 107 8.38 -6.60 -5.38
CA VAL A 107 8.86 -7.49 -4.30
C VAL A 107 10.25 -7.06 -3.82
N ALA A 108 11.20 -6.85 -4.74
CA ALA A 108 12.57 -6.46 -4.41
C ALA A 108 12.63 -5.05 -3.79
N CYS A 109 11.90 -4.08 -4.35
CA CYS A 109 11.86 -2.70 -3.81
C CYS A 109 11.23 -2.67 -2.41
N GLN A 110 10.23 -3.49 -2.15
CA GLN A 110 9.57 -3.56 -0.85
C GLN A 110 10.28 -4.52 0.11
N LYS A 111 11.32 -5.23 -0.37
CA LYS A 111 12.08 -6.25 0.37
C LYS A 111 11.16 -7.32 0.96
N LEU A 112 10.12 -7.71 0.21
CA LEU A 112 9.14 -8.70 0.67
C LEU A 112 9.73 -10.10 0.78
N ASP A 113 10.87 -10.36 0.14
CA ASP A 113 11.64 -11.60 0.22
C ASP A 113 12.72 -11.58 1.33
N ALA A 114 12.92 -10.46 2.02
CA ALA A 114 13.97 -10.35 3.04
C ALA A 114 13.68 -11.27 4.25
N PRO A 115 14.67 -12.01 4.76
CA PRO A 115 14.48 -12.97 5.85
C PRO A 115 14.23 -12.32 7.22
N PHE A 116 14.54 -11.04 7.40
CA PHE A 116 14.34 -10.28 8.64
C PHE A 116 14.00 -8.80 8.35
N GLY A 117 13.41 -8.10 9.32
CA GLY A 117 13.12 -6.66 9.22
C GLY A 117 11.81 -6.28 8.52
N ARG A 118 10.88 -7.23 8.32
CA ARG A 118 9.55 -6.95 7.76
C ARG A 118 8.66 -6.27 8.80
N VAL A 119 7.91 -5.25 8.39
CA VAL A 119 6.84 -4.63 9.21
C VAL A 119 5.72 -5.64 9.54
N ASN A 120 5.47 -6.60 8.64
CA ASN A 120 4.50 -7.68 8.82
C ASN A 120 5.09 -8.93 9.52
N HIS A 121 6.16 -8.79 10.30
CA HIS A 121 6.56 -9.88 11.19
C HIS A 121 5.43 -10.06 12.22
N GLN A 122 4.50 -10.98 11.94
CA GLN A 122 3.57 -11.46 12.95
C GLN A 122 4.44 -11.83 14.14
N SER A 123 4.31 -11.07 15.22
CA SER A 123 4.79 -11.49 16.52
C SER A 123 3.96 -12.71 16.89
N VAL A 124 4.32 -13.88 16.35
CA VAL A 124 3.97 -15.16 16.93
C VAL A 124 4.44 -15.01 18.35
N GLY A 125 3.48 -14.83 19.25
CA GLY A 125 3.72 -14.39 20.61
C GLY A 125 4.81 -15.26 21.19
N ARG A 126 6.02 -14.71 21.33
CA ARG A 126 6.99 -15.26 22.25
C ARG A 126 6.31 -15.12 23.59
N GLN A 127 5.65 -16.20 24.02
CA GLN A 127 5.18 -16.34 25.38
C GLN A 127 6.42 -16.11 26.23
N ARG A 128 6.53 -14.89 26.77
CA ARG A 128 7.63 -14.52 27.64
C ARG A 128 7.55 -15.49 28.80
N VAL A 129 8.48 -16.45 28.84
CA VAL A 129 8.69 -17.26 30.03
C VAL A 129 8.93 -16.26 31.15
N ARG A 130 7.96 -16.15 32.06
CA ARG A 130 8.02 -15.20 33.17
C ARG A 130 9.21 -15.58 34.03
N ARG A 131 10.28 -14.79 33.99
CA ARG A 131 11.30 -14.83 35.04
C ARG A 131 10.64 -14.32 36.33
N PRO A 132 10.68 -15.07 37.44
CA PRO A 132 10.15 -14.59 38.70
C PRO A 132 11.09 -13.50 39.22
N GLY A 133 10.58 -12.27 39.41
CA GLY A 133 11.34 -11.27 40.19
C GLY A 133 11.17 -9.78 39.88
N CYS A 134 10.49 -9.35 38.79
CA CYS A 134 10.36 -7.91 38.52
C CYS A 134 8.89 -7.48 38.41
N ARG A 135 8.46 -6.60 39.33
CA ARG A 135 7.13 -5.98 39.36
C ARG A 135 6.95 -5.12 38.11
N PHE A 136 5.94 -5.44 37.31
CA PHE A 136 5.49 -4.62 36.19
C PHE A 136 4.62 -3.50 36.77
N GLY A 137 5.07 -2.25 36.59
CA GLY A 137 4.17 -1.11 36.61
C GLY A 137 3.42 -1.07 35.29
N ASP A 138 2.10 -0.89 35.38
CA ASP A 138 1.22 -0.70 34.24
C ASP A 138 1.58 0.60 33.52
N ASP A 139 1.93 0.52 32.25
CA ASP A 139 1.67 1.63 31.34
C ASP A 139 1.33 1.10 29.94
N SER A 140 0.06 1.26 29.61
CA SER A 140 -0.54 0.95 28.34
C SER A 140 -0.22 2.09 27.36
N SER A 141 0.77 1.90 26.50
CA SER A 141 0.89 2.69 25.26
C SER A 141 1.33 1.81 24.11
N THR A 142 0.34 1.28 23.37
CA THR A 142 0.55 0.74 22.02
C THR A 142 0.70 1.88 21.03
N ASP A 143 1.91 2.43 20.93
CA ASP A 143 2.30 3.27 19.81
C ASP A 143 2.51 2.40 18.56
N TYR A 144 1.47 2.30 17.73
CA TYR A 144 1.60 1.84 16.36
C TYR A 144 2.33 2.91 15.54
N VAL A 145 3.65 2.93 15.61
CA VAL A 145 4.49 3.68 14.67
C VAL A 145 4.50 2.90 13.35
N ILE A 146 3.58 3.24 12.45
CA ILE A 146 3.70 2.90 11.03
C ILE A 146 4.94 3.64 10.52
N ARG A 147 6.09 2.96 10.49
CA ARG A 147 7.26 3.44 9.76
C ARG A 147 7.00 3.24 8.27
N PRO A 148 6.90 4.30 7.46
CA PRO A 148 6.75 4.14 6.03
C PRO A 148 8.01 3.50 5.43
N VAL A 149 7.83 2.59 4.47
CA VAL A 149 8.91 2.00 3.66
C VAL A 149 9.46 3.10 2.74
N MET A 150 10.36 3.93 3.28
CA MET A 150 10.73 5.20 2.64
C MET A 150 11.93 5.16 1.70
N ASP A 151 12.68 4.06 1.57
CA ASP A 151 13.98 4.14 0.89
C ASP A 151 14.02 3.77 -0.60
N CYS A 152 12.93 3.30 -1.22
CA CYS A 152 12.99 2.80 -2.60
C CYS A 152 12.46 3.75 -3.69
N PHE A 153 12.11 5.00 -3.35
CA PHE A 153 11.60 6.00 -4.31
C PHE A 153 12.57 7.17 -4.55
N LYS A 154 13.88 7.00 -4.33
CA LYS A 154 14.87 7.97 -4.78
C LYS A 154 14.93 7.94 -6.31
N ARG A 155 14.49 9.04 -6.92
CA ARG A 155 14.61 9.31 -8.36
C ARG A 155 16.09 9.24 -8.75
N PRO A 156 16.47 8.62 -9.88
CA PRO A 156 17.80 8.86 -10.44
C PRO A 156 17.90 10.35 -10.82
N VAL A 157 18.96 10.99 -10.34
CA VAL A 157 19.34 12.35 -10.76
C VAL A 157 20.03 12.19 -12.11
N PRO A 158 19.57 12.83 -13.19
CA PRO A 158 20.32 12.84 -14.44
C PRO A 158 21.56 13.72 -14.25
N SER A 159 22.72 13.16 -14.62
CA SER A 159 24.02 13.83 -14.76
C SER A 159 24.05 14.76 -15.97
#